data_AF-A0A5C8Z285-F1
#
_entry.id   AF-A0A5C8Z285-F1
#
_cell.length_a   1.000
_cell.length_b   1.000
_cell.length_c   1.000
_cell.angle_alpha   90.00
_cell.angle_beta   90.00
_cell.angle_gamma   90.00
#
_symmetry.space_group_name_H-M   'P 1'
#
loop_
_entity.id
_entity.type
_entity.pdbx_description
1 polymer ?
#
loop_
_entity_poly.entity_id
_entity_poly.type
_entity_poly.pdbx_seq_one_letter_code
_entity_poly.pdbx_strand_id
1 'polypeptide(L)'
;MDLKIVFKYVLSILVFMLCLTVFAEQLSIITSEAGPIEWSQNTILLLALIAWLAVTIRQRKTGSGSFSFVFSGFFSILSYGVLGRELSWLEVLGVSEHIAEIIELASIIFAVLILTLLAYIWFKDTDSYKKSLADWFKTSAFFYLLFALFFVLVGDVFEKKLIPVHEYRLYEEMAELTGYIFLLVAALCEWPLRFLQRKE
;
A
#
# COMPACT_ATOMS: atom_id res chain seq x y z
N MET A 1 18.55 -2.95 -14.67
CA MET A 1 17.14 -3.27 -14.96
C MET A 1 16.94 -3.06 -16.45
N ASP A 2 16.49 -4.08 -17.18
CA ASP A 2 16.32 -3.99 -18.65
C ASP A 2 15.21 -2.99 -18.98
N LEU A 3 15.51 -1.99 -19.81
CA LEU A 3 14.57 -0.95 -20.22
C LEU A 3 13.30 -1.54 -20.85
N LYS A 4 13.42 -2.70 -21.51
CA LYS A 4 12.29 -3.43 -22.10
C LYS A 4 11.33 -3.97 -21.05
N ILE A 5 11.84 -4.35 -19.89
CA ILE A 5 11.02 -4.86 -18.78
C ILE A 5 10.23 -3.71 -18.17
N VAL A 6 10.88 -2.57 -17.90
CA VAL A 6 10.22 -1.36 -17.41
C VAL A 6 9.13 -0.89 -18.37
N PHE A 7 9.43 -0.85 -19.67
CA PHE A 7 8.48 -0.46 -20.70
C PHE A 7 7.25 -1.37 -20.74
N LYS A 8 7.45 -2.69 -20.60
CA LYS A 8 6.32 -3.63 -20.52
C LYS A 8 5.44 -3.37 -19.30
N TYR A 9 6.02 -3.12 -18.13
CA TYR A 9 5.22 -2.81 -16.93
C TYR A 9 4.46 -1.50 -17.06
N VAL A 10 5.11 -0.43 -17.53
CA VAL A 10 4.46 0.86 -17.78
C VAL A 10 3.33 0.71 -18.78
N LEU A 11 3.57 0.01 -19.89
CA LEU A 11 2.55 -0.23 -20.91
C LEU A 11 1.38 -1.05 -20.35
N SER A 12 1.64 -2.10 -19.57
CA SER A 12 0.59 -2.89 -18.92
C SER A 12 -0.25 -2.06 -17.96
N ILE A 13 0.37 -1.17 -17.18
CA ILE A 13 -0.36 -0.26 -16.27
C ILE A 13 -1.19 0.73 -17.07
N LEU A 14 -0.63 1.33 -18.13
CA LEU A 14 -1.37 2.26 -18.99
C LEU A 14 -2.54 1.59 -19.70
N VAL A 15 -2.37 0.37 -20.20
CA VAL A 15 -3.45 -0.43 -20.80
C VAL A 15 -4.49 -0.79 -19.76
N PHE A 16 -4.10 -1.18 -18.55
CA PHE A 16 -5.03 -1.46 -17.46
C PHE A 16 -5.85 -0.22 -17.08
N MET A 17 -5.19 0.92 -16.90
CA MET A 17 -5.85 2.21 -16.64
C MET A 17 -6.81 2.58 -17.77
N LEU A 18 -6.40 2.45 -19.03
CA LEU A 18 -7.26 2.73 -20.18
C LEU A 18 -8.49 1.82 -20.23
N CYS A 19 -8.31 0.51 -20.02
CA CYS A 19 -9.41 -0.45 -19.97
C CYS A 19 -10.39 -0.12 -18.85
N LEU A 20 -9.88 0.29 -17.67
CA LEU A 20 -10.71 0.70 -16.55
C LEU A 20 -11.47 2.00 -16.83
N THR A 21 -10.85 3.00 -17.46
CA THR A 21 -11.52 4.23 -17.88
C THR A 21 -12.66 3.93 -18.86
N VAL A 22 -12.39 3.14 -19.91
CA VAL A 22 -13.41 2.75 -20.89
C VAL A 22 -14.55 1.96 -20.23
N PHE A 23 -14.23 1.06 -19.30
CA PHE A 23 -15.23 0.29 -18.56
C PHE A 23 -16.06 1.17 -17.62
N ALA A 24 -15.45 2.14 -16.94
CA ALA A 24 -16.13 3.08 -16.06
C ALA A 24 -17.08 4.01 -16.83
N GLU A 25 -16.65 4.53 -17.99
CA GLU A 25 -17.50 5.33 -18.89
C GLU A 25 -18.68 4.51 -19.42
N GLN A 26 -18.45 3.27 -19.86
CA GLN A 26 -19.52 2.40 -20.40
C GLN A 26 -20.57 2.01 -19.36
N LEU A 27 -20.18 1.88 -18.09
CA LEU A 27 -21.08 1.46 -17.01
C LEU A 27 -21.69 2.63 -16.24
N SER A 28 -21.36 3.88 -16.58
CA SER A 28 -21.80 5.06 -15.83
C SER A 28 -21.53 4.89 -14.32
N ILE A 29 -20.34 4.37 -13.97
CA ILE A 29 -19.99 4.09 -12.58
C ILE A 29 -20.06 5.40 -11.80
N ILE A 30 -20.90 5.42 -10.76
CA ILE A 30 -21.05 6.57 -9.87
C ILE A 30 -19.76 6.69 -9.06
N THR A 31 -18.99 7.74 -9.30
CA THR A 31 -17.80 8.15 -8.54
C THR A 31 -18.20 8.88 -7.25
N SER A 32 -19.06 8.26 -6.44
CA SER A 32 -19.49 8.78 -5.14
C SER A 32 -18.58 8.29 -4.01
N GLU A 33 -18.59 8.97 -2.85
CA GLU A 33 -17.89 8.62 -1.57
C GLU A 33 -18.37 7.32 -0.91
N ALA A 34 -18.96 6.42 -1.70
CA ALA A 34 -19.33 5.07 -1.32
C ALA A 34 -19.36 4.15 -2.55
N GLY A 35 -18.62 4.51 -3.59
CA GLY A 35 -18.62 3.86 -4.89
C GLY A 35 -17.90 2.51 -4.86
N PRO A 36 -18.09 1.67 -5.89
CA PRO A 36 -17.43 0.36 -5.97
C PRO A 36 -15.90 0.44 -5.99
N ILE A 37 -15.35 1.57 -6.43
CA ILE A 37 -13.90 1.82 -6.48
C ILE A 37 -13.35 1.97 -5.06
N GLU A 38 -14.00 2.78 -4.23
CA GLU A 38 -13.63 3.01 -2.84
C GLU A 38 -13.72 1.72 -2.00
N TRP A 39 -14.78 0.92 -2.20
CA TRP A 39 -14.87 -0.42 -1.60
C TRP A 39 -13.72 -1.34 -2.02
N SER A 40 -13.28 -1.23 -3.27
CA SER A 40 -12.13 -1.99 -3.78
C SER A 40 -10.83 -1.51 -3.14
N GLN A 41 -10.62 -0.20 -3.01
CA GLN A 41 -9.47 0.38 -2.30
C GLN A 41 -9.40 -0.13 -0.86
N ASN A 42 -10.50 -0.01 -0.12
CA ASN A 42 -10.62 -0.49 1.27
C ASN A 42 -10.32 -1.99 1.39
N THR A 43 -10.86 -2.81 0.49
CA THR A 43 -10.61 -4.25 0.46
C THR A 43 -9.14 -4.56 0.21
N ILE A 44 -8.51 -3.90 -0.78
CA ILE A 44 -7.10 -4.11 -1.10
C ILE A 44 -6.19 -3.65 0.03
N LEU A 45 -6.49 -2.52 0.68
CA LEU A 45 -5.76 -2.03 1.85
C LEU A 45 -5.86 -2.99 3.04
N LEU A 46 -7.05 -3.55 3.31
CA LEU A 46 -7.23 -4.56 4.34
C LEU A 46 -6.39 -5.82 4.05
N LEU A 47 -6.39 -6.28 2.79
CA LEU A 47 -5.54 -7.40 2.37
C LEU A 47 -4.06 -7.07 2.50
N ALA A 48 -3.65 -5.84 2.14
CA ALA A 48 -2.27 -5.38 2.28
C ALA A 48 -1.84 -5.36 3.75
N LEU A 49 -2.68 -4.83 4.64
CA LEU A 49 -2.45 -4.82 6.08
C LEU A 49 -2.25 -6.24 6.62
N ILE A 50 -3.14 -7.17 6.29
CA ILE A 50 -3.06 -8.58 6.72
C ILE A 50 -1.77 -9.21 6.17
N ALA A 51 -1.46 -9.00 4.89
CA ALA A 51 -0.27 -9.58 4.25
C ALA A 51 1.02 -9.07 4.89
N TRP A 52 1.16 -7.75 5.07
CA TRP A 52 2.32 -7.15 5.72
C TRP A 52 2.46 -7.61 7.18
N LEU A 53 1.35 -7.70 7.92
CA LEU A 53 1.36 -8.19 9.29
C LEU A 53 1.83 -9.65 9.36
N ALA A 54 1.33 -10.50 8.45
CA ALA A 54 1.74 -11.89 8.34
C ALA A 54 3.23 -12.02 7.97
N VAL A 55 3.73 -11.20 7.04
CA VAL A 55 5.17 -11.13 6.69
C VAL A 55 5.99 -10.74 7.93
N THR A 56 5.58 -9.72 8.67
CA THR A 56 6.25 -9.25 9.89
C THR A 56 6.33 -10.34 10.95
N ILE A 57 5.21 -10.99 11.27
CA ILE A 57 5.16 -12.08 12.26
C ILE A 57 6.05 -13.24 11.81
N ARG A 58 6.01 -13.60 10.52
CA ARG A 58 6.83 -14.69 9.97
C ARG A 58 8.31 -14.36 10.07
N GLN A 59 8.76 -13.23 9.52
CA GLN A 59 10.16 -12.80 9.52
C GLN A 59 10.70 -12.71 10.97
N ARG A 60 9.89 -12.24 11.92
CA ARG A 60 10.24 -12.22 13.35
C ARG A 60 10.41 -13.62 13.95
N LYS A 61 9.56 -14.59 13.58
CA LYS A 61 9.62 -15.98 14.09
C LYS A 61 10.73 -16.81 13.45
N THR A 62 10.94 -16.68 12.14
CA THR A 62 11.86 -17.55 11.38
C THR A 62 13.23 -16.92 11.16
N GLY A 63 13.37 -15.61 11.39
CA GLY A 63 14.57 -14.86 11.01
C GLY A 63 14.83 -14.83 9.50
N SER A 64 13.86 -15.24 8.68
CA SER A 64 14.01 -15.41 7.24
C SER A 64 13.11 -14.49 6.44
N GLY A 65 13.72 -13.75 5.51
CA GLY A 65 13.10 -12.77 4.64
C GLY A 65 14.18 -12.13 3.78
N SER A 66 13.80 -11.45 2.70
CA SER A 66 14.79 -10.73 1.87
C SER A 66 15.26 -9.43 2.54
N PHE A 67 14.55 -8.98 3.57
CA PHE A 67 14.84 -7.80 4.38
C PHE A 67 14.38 -7.98 5.85
N SER A 68 14.69 -7.00 6.70
CA SER A 68 14.34 -7.01 8.13
C SER A 68 12.84 -6.87 8.41
N PHE A 69 12.31 -7.62 9.38
CA PHE A 69 10.92 -7.51 9.84
C PHE A 69 10.50 -6.08 10.25
N VAL A 70 11.47 -5.19 10.52
CA VAL A 70 11.18 -3.78 10.80
C VAL A 70 10.50 -3.10 9.61
N PHE A 71 10.98 -3.35 8.39
CA PHE A 71 10.37 -2.74 7.19
C PHE A 71 8.97 -3.27 6.97
N SER A 72 8.73 -4.58 7.12
CA SER A 72 7.38 -5.12 6.99
C SER A 72 6.45 -4.57 8.09
N GLY A 73 6.96 -4.41 9.31
CA GLY A 73 6.21 -3.81 10.41
C GLY A 73 5.84 -2.35 10.13
N PHE A 74 6.76 -1.59 9.54
CA PHE A 74 6.49 -0.22 9.08
C PHE A 74 5.35 -0.21 8.05
N PHE A 75 5.40 -1.07 7.03
CA PHE A 75 4.33 -1.13 6.01
C PHE A 75 3.00 -1.68 6.54
N SER A 76 3.01 -2.52 7.58
CA SER A 76 1.79 -2.87 8.30
C SER A 76 1.14 -1.65 8.95
N ILE A 77 1.92 -0.84 9.68
CA ILE A 77 1.40 0.36 10.34
C ILE A 77 0.97 1.41 9.31
N LEU A 78 1.72 1.57 8.22
CA LEU A 78 1.32 2.43 7.11
C LEU A 78 -0.02 1.99 6.51
N SER A 79 -0.18 0.70 6.20
CA SER A 79 -1.44 0.16 5.65
C SER A 79 -2.62 0.36 6.61
N TYR A 80 -2.38 0.20 7.93
CA TYR A 80 -3.37 0.47 8.95
C TYR A 80 -3.80 1.94 8.97
N GLY A 81 -2.84 2.87 8.92
CA GLY A 81 -3.12 4.31 8.92
C GLY A 81 -3.88 4.74 7.66
N VAL A 82 -3.48 4.26 6.48
CA VAL A 82 -4.17 4.57 5.22
C VAL A 82 -5.58 3.99 5.23
N LEU A 83 -5.77 2.73 5.64
CA LEU A 83 -7.11 2.13 5.76
C LEU A 83 -8.00 2.89 6.77
N GLY A 84 -7.42 3.33 7.89
CA GLY A 84 -8.11 4.17 8.86
C GLY A 84 -8.60 5.48 8.24
N ARG A 85 -7.74 6.15 7.46
CA ARG A 85 -8.08 7.36 6.70
C ARG A 85 -9.20 7.10 5.70
N GLU A 86 -9.10 6.07 4.86
CA GLU A 86 -10.13 5.76 3.84
C GLU A 86 -11.49 5.44 4.44
N LEU A 87 -11.52 4.87 5.64
CA LEU A 87 -12.77 4.60 6.35
C LEU A 87 -13.26 5.80 7.17
N SER A 88 -12.60 6.96 7.08
CA SER A 88 -12.81 8.10 7.97
C SER A 88 -12.91 7.66 9.43
N TRP A 89 -12.02 6.75 9.83
CA TRP A 89 -12.00 6.13 11.15
C TRP A 89 -13.35 5.53 11.59
N LEU A 90 -14.02 4.87 10.63
CA LEU A 90 -15.32 4.20 10.72
C LEU A 90 -16.55 5.12 10.64
N GLU A 91 -16.37 6.42 10.40
CA GLU A 91 -17.51 7.35 10.20
C GLU A 91 -18.38 6.92 9.01
N VAL A 92 -17.78 6.45 7.91
CA VAL A 92 -18.51 5.93 6.74
C VAL A 92 -19.36 4.69 7.06
N LEU A 93 -19.12 4.04 8.20
CA LEU A 93 -19.88 2.89 8.70
C LEU A 93 -20.96 3.31 9.74
N GLY A 94 -21.17 4.61 9.93
CA GLY A 94 -22.19 5.17 10.82
C GLY A 94 -21.74 5.41 12.26
N VAL A 95 -20.43 5.41 12.52
CA VAL A 95 -19.88 5.86 13.81
C VAL A 95 -20.02 7.37 13.91
N SER A 96 -20.38 7.89 15.09
CA SER A 96 -20.51 9.34 15.27
C SER A 96 -19.15 10.03 15.17
N GLU A 97 -19.10 11.24 14.61
CA GLU A 97 -17.90 12.07 14.44
C GLU A 97 -16.99 12.09 15.68
N HIS A 98 -17.53 12.39 16.87
CA HIS A 98 -16.76 12.38 18.13
C HIS A 98 -16.08 11.05 18.47
N ILE A 99 -16.68 9.91 18.09
CA ILE A 99 -16.08 8.60 18.31
C ILE A 99 -15.01 8.35 17.26
N ALA A 100 -15.24 8.73 16.00
CA ALA A 100 -14.25 8.64 14.93
C ALA A 100 -12.98 9.45 15.26
N GLU A 101 -13.13 10.69 15.77
CA GLU A 101 -12.01 11.53 16.24
C GLU A 101 -11.20 10.86 17.38
N ILE A 102 -11.89 10.21 18.33
CA ILE A 102 -11.22 9.48 19.41
C ILE A 102 -10.45 8.27 18.87
N ILE A 103 -11.05 7.54 17.93
CA ILE A 103 -10.40 6.41 17.27
C ILE A 103 -9.16 6.90 16.53
N GLU A 104 -9.29 7.95 15.70
CA GLU A 104 -8.19 8.57 14.98
C GLU A 104 -7.03 8.93 15.90
N LEU A 105 -7.29 9.68 16.97
CA LEU A 105 -6.26 10.12 17.90
C LEU A 105 -5.57 8.93 18.58
N ALA A 106 -6.35 7.93 19.02
CA ALA A 106 -5.81 6.72 19.63
C ALA A 106 -4.94 5.92 18.63
N SER A 107 -5.39 5.83 17.39
CA SER A 107 -4.68 5.16 16.29
C SER A 107 -3.38 5.87 15.92
N ILE A 108 -3.37 7.20 15.90
CA ILE A 108 -2.15 8.00 15.67
C ILE A 108 -1.15 7.77 16.81
N ILE A 109 -1.59 7.86 18.07
CA ILE A 109 -0.72 7.61 19.23
C ILE A 109 -0.14 6.19 19.16
N PHE A 110 -0.98 5.19 18.89
CA PHE A 110 -0.57 3.81 18.74
C PHE A 110 0.46 3.64 17.60
N ALA A 111 0.19 4.22 16.43
CA ALA A 111 1.10 4.17 15.28
C ALA A 111 2.46 4.79 15.62
N VAL A 112 2.49 5.97 16.24
CA VAL A 112 3.73 6.65 16.64
C VAL A 112 4.54 5.81 17.63
N LEU A 113 3.89 5.20 18.63
CA LEU A 113 4.56 4.33 19.60
C LEU A 113 5.19 3.10 18.93
N ILE A 114 4.45 2.43 18.04
CA ILE A 114 4.97 1.26 17.32
C ILE A 114 6.10 1.66 16.35
N LEU A 115 5.95 2.75 15.61
CA LEU A 115 6.99 3.24 14.72
C LEU A 115 8.27 3.62 15.47
N THR A 116 8.14 4.25 16.63
CA THR A 116 9.29 4.58 17.51
C THR A 116 9.98 3.32 18.00
N LEU A 117 9.22 2.29 18.41
CA LEU A 117 9.77 1.01 18.82
C LEU A 117 10.49 0.29 17.65
N LEU A 118 9.89 0.27 16.47
CA LEU A 118 10.48 -0.31 15.26
C LEU A 118 11.78 0.41 14.88
N ALA A 119 11.78 1.74 14.90
CA ALA A 119 12.98 2.54 14.67
C ALA A 119 14.07 2.24 15.71
N TYR A 120 13.71 2.19 17.00
CA TYR A 120 14.65 1.82 18.05
C TYR A 120 15.26 0.43 17.83
N ILE A 121 14.44 -0.58 17.49
CA ILE A 121 14.93 -1.93 17.20
C ILE A 121 15.88 -1.93 16.00
N TRP A 122 15.57 -1.14 14.96
CA TRP A 122 16.41 -1.05 13.78
C TRP A 122 17.76 -0.37 14.06
N PHE A 123 17.76 0.73 14.81
CA PHE A 123 18.98 1.47 15.15
C PHE A 123 19.85 0.77 16.20
N LYS A 124 19.26 -0.04 17.09
CA LYS A 124 19.99 -0.76 18.12
C LYS A 124 20.97 -1.79 17.54
N ASP A 125 20.69 -2.31 16.33
CA ASP A 125 21.55 -3.29 15.66
C ASP A 125 22.59 -2.58 14.76
N THR A 126 23.60 -1.99 15.40
CA THR A 126 24.54 -1.01 14.82
C THR A 126 25.38 -1.51 13.64
N ASP A 127 25.69 -2.81 13.58
CA ASP A 127 26.46 -3.40 12.47
C ASP A 127 25.58 -3.79 11.27
N SER A 128 24.26 -3.81 11.45
CA SER A 128 23.31 -4.43 10.52
C SER A 128 22.33 -3.45 9.88
N TYR A 129 22.09 -2.26 10.46
CA TYR A 129 21.05 -1.37 9.92
C TYR A 129 21.36 -0.84 8.51
N LYS A 130 22.61 -0.45 8.22
CA LYS A 130 23.01 -0.02 6.86
C LYS A 130 22.93 -1.16 5.86
N LYS A 131 23.34 -2.36 6.27
CA LYS A 131 23.28 -3.57 5.45
C LYS A 131 21.84 -3.94 5.15
N SER A 132 20.97 -3.96 6.16
CA SER A 132 19.54 -4.23 5.99
C SER A 132 18.85 -3.21 5.09
N LEU A 133 19.25 -1.93 5.14
CA LEU A 133 18.78 -0.91 4.20
C LEU A 133 19.27 -1.18 2.77
N ALA A 134 20.55 -1.51 2.60
CA ALA A 134 21.12 -1.82 1.30
C ALA A 134 20.53 -3.11 0.69
N ASP A 135 20.22 -4.11 1.53
CA ASP A 135 19.56 -5.34 1.13
C ASP A 135 18.10 -5.05 0.74
N TRP A 136 17.40 -4.21 1.52
CA TRP A 136 16.05 -3.76 1.21
C TRP A 136 15.92 -3.09 -0.17
N PHE A 137 16.83 -2.18 -0.52
CA PHE A 137 16.84 -1.51 -1.84
C PHE A 137 17.02 -2.45 -3.03
N LYS A 138 17.50 -3.68 -2.81
CA LYS A 138 17.68 -4.68 -3.87
C LYS A 138 16.47 -5.59 -4.05
N THR A 139 15.46 -5.48 -3.18
CA THR A 139 14.30 -6.38 -3.20
C THR A 139 13.27 -5.93 -4.21
N SER A 140 12.56 -6.89 -4.81
CA SER A 140 11.41 -6.60 -5.69
C SER A 140 10.32 -5.82 -4.96
N ALA A 141 10.12 -6.12 -3.66
CA ALA A 141 9.17 -5.43 -2.80
C ALA A 141 9.45 -3.92 -2.73
N PHE A 142 10.71 -3.51 -2.62
CA PHE A 142 11.09 -2.09 -2.66
C PHE A 142 10.64 -1.39 -3.95
N PHE A 143 10.85 -2.02 -5.11
CA PHE A 143 10.43 -1.42 -6.39
C PHE A 143 8.91 -1.29 -6.51
N TYR A 144 8.15 -2.30 -6.06
CA TYR A 144 6.69 -2.20 -6.01
C TYR A 144 6.22 -1.09 -5.06
N LEU A 145 6.88 -0.90 -3.92
CA LEU A 145 6.55 0.19 -3.01
C LEU A 145 6.90 1.56 -3.58
N LEU A 146 7.94 1.66 -4.40
CA LEU A 146 8.24 2.89 -5.13
C LEU A 146 7.12 3.23 -6.14
N PHE A 147 6.59 2.21 -6.84
CA PHE A 147 5.41 2.39 -7.68
C PHE A 147 4.16 2.75 -6.85
N ALA A 148 3.96 2.10 -5.71
CA ALA A 148 2.87 2.43 -4.79
C ALA A 148 2.89 3.90 -4.38
N LEU A 149 4.07 4.38 -3.93
CA LEU A 149 4.28 5.79 -3.59
C LEU A 149 4.02 6.71 -4.78
N PHE A 150 4.56 6.38 -5.95
CA PHE A 150 4.36 7.18 -7.16
C PHE A 150 2.88 7.34 -7.49
N PHE A 151 2.10 6.26 -7.48
CA PHE A 151 0.68 6.29 -7.81
C PHE A 151 -0.17 7.02 -6.77
N VAL A 152 0.13 6.87 -5.48
CA VAL A 152 -0.54 7.65 -4.43
C VAL A 152 -0.25 9.15 -4.58
N LEU A 153 1.00 9.53 -4.89
CA LEU A 153 1.34 10.94 -5.16
C LEU A 153 0.67 11.48 -6.43
N VAL A 154 0.47 10.64 -7.44
CA VAL A 154 -0.31 11.03 -8.63
C VAL A 154 -1.77 11.28 -8.26
N GLY A 155 -2.36 10.48 -7.37
CA GLY A 155 -3.69 10.74 -6.79
C GLY A 155 -3.78 12.13 -6.15
N ASP A 156 -2.82 12.45 -5.27
CA ASP A 156 -2.74 13.76 -4.58
C ASP A 156 -2.64 14.96 -5.55
N VAL A 157 -2.04 14.77 -6.73
CA VAL A 157 -2.00 15.82 -7.78
C VAL A 157 -3.40 16.09 -8.36
N PHE A 158 -4.22 15.05 -8.53
CA PHE A 158 -5.61 15.20 -8.98
C PHE A 158 -6.52 15.76 -7.89
N GLU A 159 -6.37 15.30 -6.64
CA GLU A 159 -7.13 15.78 -5.47
C GLU A 159 -6.95 17.30 -5.29
N LYS A 160 -5.70 17.77 -5.36
CA LYS A 160 -5.34 19.19 -5.22
C LYS A 160 -5.68 20.03 -6.47
N LYS A 161 -6.31 19.44 -7.48
CA LYS A 161 -6.70 20.09 -8.75
C LYS A 161 -5.54 20.82 -9.42
N LEU A 162 -4.32 20.29 -9.27
CA LEU A 162 -3.14 20.86 -9.93
C LEU A 162 -3.23 20.72 -11.46
N ILE A 163 -4.04 19.77 -11.94
CA ILE A 163 -4.40 19.61 -13.34
C ILE A 163 -5.93 19.75 -13.46
N PRO A 164 -6.43 20.73 -14.24
CA PRO A 164 -7.87 20.93 -14.41
C PRO A 164 -8.44 19.88 -15.38
N VAL A 165 -8.91 18.75 -14.84
CA VAL A 165 -9.60 17.69 -15.59
C VAL A 165 -11.02 17.55 -15.07
N HIS A 166 -12.01 17.36 -15.96
CA HIS A 166 -13.43 17.29 -15.60
C HIS A 166 -13.77 16.10 -14.68
N GLU A 167 -13.06 14.98 -14.82
CA GLU A 167 -13.27 13.75 -14.03
C GLU A 167 -12.11 13.48 -13.07
N TYR A 168 -11.53 14.53 -12.47
CA TYR A 168 -10.34 14.42 -11.61
C TYR A 168 -10.48 13.34 -10.52
N ARG A 169 -11.67 13.18 -9.95
CA ARG A 169 -11.97 12.21 -8.91
C ARG A 169 -11.83 10.74 -9.36
N LEU A 170 -12.28 10.41 -10.56
CA LEU A 170 -12.13 9.03 -11.07
C LEU A 170 -10.64 8.68 -11.24
N TYR A 171 -9.86 9.61 -11.79
CA TYR A 171 -8.42 9.41 -11.99
C TYR A 171 -7.65 9.35 -10.68
N GLU A 172 -8.04 10.16 -9.70
CA GLU A 172 -7.55 10.13 -8.32
C GLU A 172 -7.78 8.75 -7.69
N GLU A 173 -9.03 8.29 -7.61
CA GLU A 173 -9.39 7.02 -6.98
C GLU A 173 -8.71 5.82 -7.69
N MET A 174 -8.59 5.86 -9.02
CA MET A 174 -7.89 4.83 -9.80
C MET A 174 -6.37 4.82 -9.56
N ALA A 175 -5.76 6.01 -9.46
CA ALA A 175 -4.35 6.13 -9.14
C ALA A 175 -4.05 5.57 -7.75
N GLU A 176 -4.83 5.97 -6.74
CA GLU A 176 -4.71 5.43 -5.39
C GLU A 176 -4.92 3.92 -5.34
N LEU A 177 -5.98 3.39 -6.00
CA LEU A 177 -6.24 1.95 -6.07
C LEU A 177 -5.05 1.19 -6.67
N THR A 178 -4.47 1.71 -7.75
CA THR A 178 -3.26 1.14 -8.36
C THR A 178 -2.08 1.15 -7.39
N GLY A 179 -1.93 2.25 -6.64
CA GLY A 179 -0.94 2.35 -5.56
C GLY A 179 -1.13 1.28 -4.48
N TYR A 180 -2.36 1.06 -4.04
CA TYR A 180 -2.71 0.06 -3.02
C TYR A 180 -2.50 -1.38 -3.52
N ILE A 181 -2.78 -1.65 -4.80
CA ILE A 181 -2.45 -2.94 -5.44
C ILE A 181 -0.94 -3.18 -5.39
N PHE A 182 -0.11 -2.18 -5.71
CA PHE A 182 1.34 -2.33 -5.62
C PHE A 182 1.83 -2.52 -4.19
N LEU A 183 1.22 -1.86 -3.21
CA LEU A 183 1.49 -2.06 -1.79
C LEU A 183 1.19 -3.51 -1.36
N LEU A 184 0.10 -4.10 -1.84
CA LEU A 184 -0.24 -5.51 -1.61
C LEU A 184 0.74 -6.46 -2.32
N VAL A 185 1.03 -6.23 -3.60
CA VAL A 185 1.95 -7.06 -4.39
C VAL A 185 3.34 -7.09 -3.75
N ALA A 186 3.82 -5.96 -3.22
CA ALA A 186 5.08 -5.90 -2.49
C ALA A 186 5.13 -6.87 -1.30
N ALA A 187 4.05 -6.99 -0.53
CA ALA A 187 3.96 -7.96 0.57
C ALA A 187 3.95 -9.41 0.04
N LEU A 188 3.22 -9.66 -1.04
CA LEU A 188 3.10 -10.99 -1.64
C LEU A 188 4.42 -11.49 -2.25
N CYS A 189 5.28 -10.59 -2.73
CA CYS A 189 6.63 -10.96 -3.20
C CYS A 189 7.51 -11.56 -2.10
N GLU A 190 7.24 -11.24 -0.83
CA GLU A 190 7.94 -11.85 0.29
C GLU A 190 7.35 -13.18 0.72
N TRP A 191 6.19 -13.55 0.20
CA TRP A 191 5.60 -14.83 0.53
C TRP A 191 6.43 -15.94 -0.11
N PRO A 192 6.96 -16.90 0.66
CA PRO A 192 7.70 -17.99 0.07
C PRO A 192 6.73 -18.79 -0.81
N LEU A 193 6.94 -18.77 -2.14
CA LEU A 193 6.35 -19.69 -3.10
C LEU A 193 6.92 -21.11 -2.87
N ARG A 194 6.88 -21.61 -1.63
CA ARG A 194 7.22 -22.99 -1.27
C ARG A 194 6.30 -24.02 -1.93
N PHE A 195 5.20 -23.57 -2.55
CA PHE A 195 4.33 -24.41 -3.36
C PHE A 195 4.80 -24.62 -4.81
N LEU A 196 5.68 -23.76 -5.35
CA LEU A 196 6.18 -23.91 -6.73
C LEU A 196 7.56 -24.58 -6.83
N GLN A 197 8.29 -24.73 -5.73
CA GLN A 197 9.61 -25.37 -5.70
C GLN A 197 9.61 -26.81 -5.14
N ARG A 198 8.43 -27.45 -5.01
CA ARG A 198 8.30 -28.88 -4.62
C ARG A 198 8.12 -29.84 -5.81
N LYS A 199 8.42 -29.40 -7.03
CA LYS A 199 8.39 -30.25 -8.23
C LYS A 199 9.61 -30.00 -9.11
N GLU A 200 10.78 -30.41 -8.65
CA GLU A 200 11.85 -30.97 -9.49
C GLU A 200 12.52 -32.11 -8.71
#